data_AF-A0A2V9R8R9-F1
#
_entry.id   AF-A0A2V9R8R9-F1
#
_cell.length_a   1.000
_cell.length_b   1.000
_cell.length_c   1.000
_cell.angle_alpha   90.00
_cell.angle_beta   90.00
_cell.angle_gamma   90.00
#
_symmetry.space_group_name_H-M   'P 1'
#
loop_
_entity.id
_entity.type
_entity.pdbx_description
1 polymer ?
#
loop_
_entity_poly.entity_id
_entity_poly.type
_entity_poly.pdbx_seq_one_letter_code
_entity_poly.pdbx_strand_id
1 'polypeptide(L)'
;SWLRTRRSRWRSRPGRLRFRSNKKLHRPKRPCSGPTRPDQHIKPMPKLKTHKGAAKRFKKTATGKVKRSKAYLRHILTSKDKKRKTHLGGTVLVSDADTPKVKRMIPY
;
A
#
# COMPACT_ATOMS: atom_id res chain seq x y z
N SER A 1 25.29 -56.16 34.67
CA SER A 1 25.50 -57.62 34.66
C SER A 1 24.18 -58.25 35.05
N TRP A 2 23.36 -58.95 34.26
CA TRP A 2 23.51 -59.83 33.10
C TRP A 2 22.20 -59.75 32.28
N LEU A 3 22.22 -59.43 30.99
CA LEU A 3 22.06 -60.39 29.89
C LEU A 3 21.07 -61.56 30.12
N ARG A 4 19.88 -61.42 29.52
CA ARG A 4 19.35 -62.24 28.40
C ARG A 4 19.34 -63.77 28.55
N THR A 5 18.16 -64.38 28.40
CA THR A 5 17.91 -65.64 27.63
C THR A 5 16.38 -65.91 27.64
N ARG A 6 15.63 -65.84 26.53
CA ARG A 6 15.56 -66.65 25.29
C ARG A 6 14.82 -68.00 25.49
N ARG A 7 13.60 -68.12 24.94
CA ARG A 7 13.03 -69.29 24.24
C ARG A 7 11.60 -68.96 23.79
N SER A 8 11.33 -68.64 22.53
CA SER A 8 11.05 -69.55 21.39
C SER A 8 9.97 -70.61 21.67
N ARG A 9 8.75 -70.38 21.18
CA ARG A 9 7.89 -71.47 20.70
C ARG A 9 6.99 -71.02 19.56
N TRP A 10 7.28 -71.52 18.37
CA TRP A 10 6.41 -71.50 17.21
C TRP A 10 5.35 -72.61 17.35
N ARG A 11 4.11 -72.35 16.94
CA ARG A 11 3.17 -73.35 16.38
C ARG A 11 2.21 -72.67 15.41
N SER A 12 1.94 -73.38 14.33
CA SER A 12 1.36 -72.91 13.07
C SER A 12 -0.18 -72.78 13.08
N ARG A 13 -0.63 -71.85 12.21
CA ARG A 13 -1.93 -71.59 11.54
C ARG A 13 -2.90 -72.80 11.37
N PRO A 14 -4.24 -72.62 11.31
CA PRO A 14 -4.96 -71.99 10.17
C PRO A 14 -6.11 -71.03 10.61
N GLY A 15 -6.45 -69.97 9.88
CA GLY A 15 -7.25 -70.01 8.66
C GLY A 15 -8.72 -69.66 8.96
N ARG A 16 -9.10 -68.39 8.85
CA ARG A 16 -10.52 -68.00 8.68
C ARG A 16 -10.62 -66.86 7.67
N LEU A 17 -11.30 -67.18 6.57
CA LEU A 17 -11.63 -66.27 5.49
C LEU A 17 -12.61 -65.17 5.94
N ARG A 18 -12.44 -64.03 5.26
CA ARG A 18 -13.48 -63.06 4.85
C ARG A 18 -14.27 -62.35 5.95
N PHE A 19 -14.06 -61.04 6.05
CA PHE A 19 -15.00 -60.06 5.48
C PHE A 19 -14.28 -58.72 5.32
N ARG A 20 -13.77 -58.45 4.12
CA ARG A 20 -13.22 -57.13 3.77
C ARG A 20 -14.41 -56.24 3.47
N SER A 21 -14.94 -55.55 4.49
CA SER A 21 -15.94 -54.52 4.30
C SER A 21 -15.33 -53.40 3.46
N ASN A 22 -15.70 -53.39 2.17
CA ASN A 22 -15.32 -52.37 1.21
C ASN A 22 -16.12 -51.09 1.49
N LYS A 23 -15.81 -50.37 2.56
CA LYS A 23 -16.20 -48.96 2.67
C LYS A 23 -15.23 -48.17 1.81
N LYS A 24 -15.58 -47.97 0.53
CA LYS A 24 -15.12 -46.80 -0.22
C LYS A 24 -15.59 -45.57 0.57
N LEU A 25 -14.79 -45.15 1.54
CA LEU A 25 -14.82 -43.78 2.01
C LEU A 25 -14.46 -42.96 0.78
N HIS A 26 -15.48 -42.34 0.19
CA HIS A 26 -15.26 -41.19 -0.66
C HIS A 26 -14.48 -40.21 0.20
N ARG A 27 -13.17 -40.13 -0.01
CA ARG A 27 -12.37 -39.04 0.54
C ARG A 27 -13.06 -37.75 0.09
N PRO A 28 -13.55 -36.89 0.99
CA PRO A 28 -14.00 -35.58 0.56
C PRO A 28 -12.80 -34.95 -0.14
N LYS A 29 -13.01 -34.43 -1.36
CA LYS A 29 -12.00 -33.60 -2.01
C LYS A 29 -11.67 -32.52 -0.99
N ARG A 30 -10.40 -32.44 -0.58
CA ARG A 30 -9.89 -31.30 0.19
C ARG A 30 -10.41 -30.05 -0.55
N PRO A 31 -11.14 -29.12 0.09
CA PRO A 31 -11.42 -27.86 -0.57
C PRO A 31 -10.07 -27.29 -0.95
N CYS A 32 -9.91 -27.01 -2.24
CA CYS A 32 -8.71 -26.45 -2.81
C CYS A 32 -8.28 -25.31 -1.90
N SER A 33 -7.05 -25.40 -1.40
CA SER A 33 -6.35 -24.32 -0.70
C SER A 33 -6.80 -22.99 -1.30
N GLY A 34 -7.55 -22.22 -0.53
CA GLY A 34 -7.96 -20.88 -0.93
C GLY A 34 -6.71 -20.09 -1.34
N PRO A 35 -6.84 -19.08 -2.21
CA PRO A 35 -5.70 -18.26 -2.56
C PRO A 35 -5.09 -17.75 -1.25
N THR A 36 -3.85 -18.16 -0.98
CA THR A 36 -3.02 -17.56 0.05
C THR A 36 -3.08 -16.07 -0.19
N ARG A 37 -3.76 -15.33 0.70
CA ARG A 37 -3.83 -13.87 0.67
C ARG A 37 -2.39 -13.39 0.44
N PRO A 38 -2.06 -12.76 -0.69
CA PRO A 38 -0.70 -12.28 -0.87
C PRO A 38 -0.50 -11.20 0.18
N ASP A 39 0.33 -11.57 1.15
CA ASP A 39 1.17 -10.72 1.97
C ASP A 39 0.55 -9.36 2.34
N GLN A 40 0.08 -9.25 3.58
CA GLN A 40 -0.15 -7.95 4.19
C GLN A 40 1.19 -7.25 4.34
N HIS A 41 1.64 -6.61 3.26
CA HIS A 41 2.76 -5.69 3.26
C HIS A 41 2.54 -4.74 4.43
N ILE A 42 3.40 -4.81 5.44
CA ILE A 42 3.38 -3.89 6.59
C ILE A 42 3.47 -2.50 5.99
N LYS A 43 2.33 -1.80 5.94
CA LYS A 43 2.28 -0.41 5.50
C LYS A 43 3.16 0.35 6.51
N PRO A 44 4.34 0.85 6.13
CA PRO A 44 5.10 1.70 7.03
C PRO A 44 4.19 2.86 7.41
N MET A 45 4.17 3.21 8.70
CA MET A 45 3.28 4.22 9.26
C MET A 45 3.07 5.38 8.28
N PRO A 46 1.83 5.61 7.79
CA PRO A 46 1.58 6.58 6.73
C PRO A 46 1.77 7.99 7.27
N LYS A 47 3.01 8.50 7.16
CA LYS A 47 3.30 9.92 7.40
C LYS A 47 2.72 10.73 6.26
N LEU A 48 1.99 11.80 6.58
CA LEU A 48 1.49 12.75 5.59
C LEU A 48 2.67 13.29 4.78
N LYS A 49 2.67 13.06 3.47
CA LYS A 49 3.71 13.58 2.59
C LYS A 49 3.26 14.92 2.00
N THR A 50 4.18 15.87 1.96
CA THR A 50 3.97 17.16 1.29
C THR A 50 3.81 16.94 -0.21
N HIS A 51 2.80 17.56 -0.83
CA HIS A 51 2.66 17.52 -2.27
C HIS A 51 3.78 18.36 -2.92
N LYS A 52 4.83 17.70 -3.42
CA LYS A 52 6.05 18.36 -3.93
C LYS A 52 5.76 19.39 -5.02
N GLY A 53 4.77 19.14 -5.88
CA GLY A 53 4.36 20.09 -6.92
C GLY A 53 3.76 21.38 -6.35
N ALA A 54 2.99 21.29 -5.27
CA ALA A 54 2.41 22.44 -4.59
C ALA A 54 3.48 23.19 -3.79
N ALA A 55 4.35 22.48 -3.08
CA ALA A 55 5.44 23.08 -2.31
C ALA A 55 6.42 23.90 -3.18
N LYS A 56 6.65 23.50 -4.44
CA LYS A 56 7.47 24.27 -5.39
C LYS A 56 6.80 25.58 -5.83
N ARG A 57 5.46 25.63 -5.84
CA ARG A 57 4.68 26.74 -6.41
C ARG A 57 4.19 27.74 -5.36
N PHE A 58 3.89 27.25 -4.15
CA PHE A 58 3.30 28.03 -3.07
C PHE A 58 4.27 28.13 -1.89
N LYS A 59 4.48 29.35 -1.39
CA LYS A 59 5.30 29.60 -0.20
C LYS A 59 4.44 30.17 0.92
N LYS A 60 4.61 29.64 2.14
CA LYS A 60 3.99 30.17 3.36
C LYS A 60 4.77 31.42 3.80
N THR A 61 4.07 32.49 4.15
CA THR A 61 4.67 33.65 4.83
C THR A 61 4.69 33.43 6.34
N ALA A 62 5.48 34.22 7.07
CA ALA A 62 5.49 34.21 8.53
C ALA A 62 4.08 34.43 9.14
N THR A 63 3.25 35.24 8.48
CA THR A 63 1.86 35.52 8.88
C THR A 63 0.88 34.38 8.51
N GLY A 64 1.33 33.26 7.94
CA GLY A 64 0.48 32.13 7.57
C GLY A 64 -0.34 32.31 6.29
N LYS A 65 -0.11 33.39 5.54
CA LYS A 65 -0.67 33.61 4.20
C LYS A 65 0.16 32.87 3.16
N VAL A 66 -0.45 32.49 2.04
CA VAL A 66 0.23 31.77 0.96
C VAL A 66 0.50 32.72 -0.20
N LYS A 67 1.78 32.80 -0.60
CA LYS A 67 2.25 33.57 -1.77
C LYS A 67 2.35 32.67 -3.01
N ARG A 68 2.04 33.24 -4.18
CA ARG A 68 2.20 32.62 -5.51
C ARG A 68 2.68 33.63 -6.56
N SER A 69 3.30 33.14 -7.63
CA SER A 69 3.53 33.93 -8.84
C SER A 69 2.26 34.01 -9.70
N LYS A 70 2.13 35.08 -10.50
CA LYS A 70 1.07 35.18 -11.51
C LYS A 70 1.44 34.33 -12.74
N ALA A 71 0.40 33.88 -13.46
CA ALA A 71 0.56 33.14 -14.71
C ALA A 71 0.77 34.09 -15.91
N TYR A 72 1.01 33.52 -17.10
CA TYR A 72 1.04 34.22 -18.39
C TYR A 72 2.28 35.09 -18.71
N LEU A 73 3.42 34.84 -18.06
CA LEU A 73 4.69 35.55 -18.33
C LEU A 73 5.78 34.74 -19.04
N ARG A 74 5.47 33.53 -19.53
CA ARG A 74 6.50 32.66 -20.12
C ARG A 74 6.59 32.74 -21.65
N HIS A 75 5.46 32.86 -22.33
CA HIS A 75 5.39 32.91 -23.80
C HIS A 75 4.32 33.90 -24.25
N ILE A 76 4.41 34.36 -25.50
CA ILE A 76 3.53 35.37 -26.11
C ILE A 76 3.58 36.67 -25.27
N LEU A 77 4.76 37.30 -25.23
CA LEU A 77 4.98 38.58 -24.57
C LEU A 77 4.92 39.76 -25.55
N THR A 78 5.03 39.47 -26.85
CA THR A 78 5.00 40.45 -27.95
C THR A 78 3.63 41.10 -28.09
N SER A 79 2.55 40.30 -28.06
CA SER A 79 1.17 40.80 -28.14
C SER A 79 0.64 41.42 -26.84
N LYS A 80 1.43 41.42 -25.77
CA LYS A 80 1.01 41.98 -24.47
C LYS A 80 1.61 43.36 -24.27
N ASP A 81 0.75 44.31 -23.89
CA ASP A 81 1.17 45.66 -23.50
C ASP A 81 2.16 45.63 -22.30
N LYS A 82 3.03 46.63 -22.23
CA LYS A 82 4.05 46.82 -21.20
C LYS A 82 3.42 46.87 -19.80
N LYS A 83 2.29 47.58 -19.63
CA LYS A 83 1.56 47.67 -18.36
C LYS A 83 1.17 46.28 -17.84
N ARG A 84 0.63 45.44 -18.73
CA ARG A 84 0.24 44.07 -18.40
C ARG A 84 1.45 43.22 -17.98
N LYS A 85 2.58 43.33 -18.68
CA LYS A 85 3.81 42.59 -18.34
C LYS A 85 4.31 42.94 -16.94
N THR A 86 4.37 44.22 -16.59
CA THR A 86 4.78 44.67 -15.25
C THR A 86 3.83 44.14 -14.17
N HIS A 87 2.52 44.22 -14.39
CA HIS A 87 1.54 43.72 -13.42
C HIS A 87 1.67 42.21 -13.20
N LEU A 88 1.92 41.44 -14.26
CA LEU A 88 2.08 39.99 -14.16
C LEU A 88 3.40 39.58 -13.46
N GLY A 89 4.41 40.46 -13.42
CA GLY A 89 5.70 40.15 -12.77
C GLY A 89 5.63 40.10 -11.25
N GLY A 90 4.59 40.72 -10.67
CA GLY A 90 4.38 40.77 -9.22
C GLY A 90 3.97 39.43 -8.61
N THR A 91 4.37 39.22 -7.36
CA THR A 91 3.88 38.11 -6.51
C THR A 91 2.54 38.49 -5.89
N VAL A 92 1.61 37.54 -5.79
CA VAL A 92 0.26 37.77 -5.21
C VAL A 92 -0.01 36.77 -4.11
N LEU A 93 -0.90 37.14 -3.21
CA LEU A 93 -1.51 36.22 -2.28
C LEU A 93 -2.52 35.30 -2.99
N VAL A 94 -2.65 34.09 -2.48
CA VAL A 94 -3.72 33.17 -2.90
C VAL A 94 -5.06 33.72 -2.42
N SER A 95 -6.11 33.54 -3.23
CA SER A 95 -7.48 33.91 -2.84
C SER A 95 -7.92 33.08 -1.64
N ASP A 96 -8.68 33.68 -0.73
CA ASP A 96 -9.13 33.04 0.51
C ASP A 96 -9.87 31.72 0.26
N ALA A 97 -10.61 31.62 -0.84
CA ALA A 97 -11.32 30.39 -1.25
C ALA A 97 -10.39 29.18 -1.50
N ASP A 98 -9.17 29.41 -2.01
CA ASP A 98 -8.21 28.36 -2.34
C ASP A 98 -7.20 28.10 -1.21
N THR A 99 -7.07 29.04 -0.27
CA THR A 99 -6.17 28.87 0.88
C THR A 99 -6.38 27.58 1.68
N PRO A 100 -7.60 27.10 2.00
CA PRO A 100 -7.76 25.86 2.76
C PRO A 100 -7.25 24.64 2.00
N LYS A 101 -7.44 24.60 0.67
CA LYS A 101 -6.96 23.51 -0.19
C LYS A 101 -5.43 23.48 -0.22
N VAL A 102 -4.79 24.64 -0.35
CA VAL A 102 -3.33 24.73 -0.40
C VAL A 102 -2.68 24.37 0.94
N LYS A 103 -3.29 24.78 2.06
CA LYS A 103 -2.79 24.42 3.41
C LYS A 103 -2.83 22.90 3.65
N ARG A 104 -3.87 22.19 3.17
CA ARG A 104 -3.95 20.72 3.26
C ARG A 104 -2.86 20.01 2.45
N MET A 105 -2.46 20.57 1.31
CA MET A 105 -1.41 20.00 0.47
C MET A 105 0.01 20.19 1.04
N ILE A 106 0.19 21.18 1.92
CA ILE A 106 1.48 21.56 2.50
C ILE A 106 1.37 21.47 4.03
N PRO A 107 1.33 20.25 4.60
CA PRO A 107 1.19 20.03 6.04
C PRO A 107 2.39 20.56 6.83
N TYR A 108 3.61 20.46 6.28
CA TYR A 108 4.85 21.00 6.85
C TYR A 108 5.18 22.31 6.14
#